data_AF-A0A7S1M498-F1
#
_entry.id   AF-A0A7S1M498-F1
#
_cell.length_a   1.000
_cell.length_b   1.000
_cell.length_c   1.000
_cell.angle_alpha   90.00
_cell.angle_beta   90.00
_cell.angle_gamma   90.00
#
_symmetry.space_group_name_H-M   'P 1'
#
loop_
_entity.id
_entity.type
_entity.pdbx_description
1 polymer ?
#
loop_
_entity_poly.entity_id
_entity_poly.type
_entity_poly.pdbx_seq_one_letter_code
_entity_poly.pdbx_strand_id
1 'polypeptide(L)'
;MGFSGVGPFDGIEGLTESHLQSFVSSNYTAGNMAFAVAGPVKHEDVVALAASTLGGVKAGAPPPAAATKPYFCGAELIYRNDEMGPTAYISVGWEGVPWKSPDAV
;
A
#
# COMPACT_ATOMS: atom_id res chain seq x y z
N MET A 1 0.56 -3.44 10.15
CA MET A 1 0.53 -1.97 9.99
C MET A 1 1.43 -1.35 11.06
N GLY A 2 1.96 -0.14 10.83
CA GLY A 2 2.85 0.55 11.78
C GLY A 2 4.12 1.16 11.19
N PHE A 3 4.41 0.90 9.92
CA PHE A 3 5.53 1.54 9.19
C PHE A 3 5.03 2.78 8.42
N SER A 4 5.88 3.79 8.30
CA SER A 4 5.62 4.96 7.44
C SER A 4 5.69 4.57 5.96
N GLY A 5 4.99 5.30 5.09
CA GLY A 5 5.03 5.05 3.65
C GLY A 5 6.40 5.31 3.01
N VAL A 6 7.19 6.23 3.60
CA VAL A 6 8.55 6.55 3.16
C VAL A 6 9.59 5.58 3.75
N GLY A 7 9.25 4.90 4.85
CA GLY A 7 10.19 4.09 5.62
C GLY A 7 11.02 4.91 6.62
N PRO A 8 11.89 4.24 7.41
CA PRO A 8 12.79 4.89 8.36
C PRO A 8 13.97 5.58 7.66
N PHE A 9 14.46 6.68 8.24
CA PHE A 9 15.65 7.38 7.72
C PHE A 9 16.90 6.49 7.73
N ASP A 10 17.08 5.69 8.78
CA ASP A 10 18.24 4.81 8.97
C ASP A 10 18.37 3.68 7.93
N GLY A 11 17.34 3.44 7.11
CA GLY A 11 17.32 2.35 6.13
C GLY A 11 17.71 2.75 4.70
N ILE A 12 17.78 4.06 4.40
CA ILE A 12 17.88 4.54 3.01
C ILE A 12 19.31 4.34 2.47
N GLU A 13 20.33 4.62 3.25
CA GLU A 13 21.74 4.51 2.82
C GLU A 13 22.15 3.07 2.52
N GLY A 14 21.48 2.08 3.14
CA GLY A 14 21.72 0.65 2.93
C GLY A 14 20.91 0.02 1.79
N LEU A 15 20.12 0.79 1.06
CA LEU A 15 19.28 0.27 -0.02
C LEU A 15 20.11 -0.04 -1.27
N THR A 16 20.08 -1.29 -1.71
CA THR A 16 20.83 -1.77 -2.89
C THR A 16 19.89 -2.10 -4.04
N GLU A 17 20.45 -2.21 -5.25
CA GLU A 17 19.70 -2.66 -6.43
C GLU A 17 19.09 -4.06 -6.23
N SER A 18 19.81 -4.96 -5.54
CA SER A 18 19.31 -6.31 -5.27
C SER A 18 18.05 -6.31 -4.39
N HIS A 19 17.93 -5.38 -3.45
CA HIS A 19 16.70 -5.21 -2.66
C HIS A 19 15.52 -4.80 -3.55
N LEU A 20 15.73 -3.86 -4.48
CA LEU A 20 14.69 -3.41 -5.42
C LEU A 20 14.27 -4.52 -6.38
N GLN A 21 15.23 -5.22 -6.99
CA GLN A 21 14.95 -6.34 -7.89
C GLN A 21 14.18 -7.47 -7.18
N SER A 22 14.54 -7.76 -5.92
CA SER A 22 13.84 -8.74 -5.09
C SER A 22 12.40 -8.30 -4.79
N PHE A 23 12.21 -7.03 -4.43
CA PHE A 23 10.88 -6.48 -4.16
C PHE A 23 9.97 -6.53 -5.40
N VAL A 24 10.46 -6.09 -6.56
CA VAL A 24 9.71 -6.15 -7.82
C VAL A 24 9.39 -7.60 -8.17
N SER A 25 10.38 -8.49 -8.12
CA SER A 25 10.18 -9.90 -8.46
C SER A 25 9.15 -10.61 -7.59
N SER A 26 9.04 -10.21 -6.32
CA SER A 26 8.15 -10.83 -5.33
C SER A 26 6.75 -10.23 -5.32
N ASN A 27 6.61 -8.93 -5.61
CA ASN A 27 5.35 -8.22 -5.43
C ASN A 27 4.66 -7.84 -6.76
N TYR A 28 5.39 -7.68 -7.86
CA TYR A 28 4.85 -7.23 -9.16
C TYR A 28 4.48 -8.45 -10.01
N THR A 29 3.48 -9.19 -9.54
CA THR A 29 2.94 -10.38 -10.19
C THR A 29 1.54 -10.13 -10.71
N ALA A 30 1.10 -10.88 -11.72
CA ALA A 30 -0.22 -10.69 -12.32
C ALA A 30 -1.36 -10.90 -11.29
N GLY A 31 -1.20 -11.81 -10.33
CA GLY A 31 -2.15 -12.05 -9.25
C GLY A 31 -2.25 -10.95 -8.19
N ASN A 32 -1.33 -9.96 -8.23
CA ASN A 32 -1.31 -8.82 -7.31
C ASN A 32 -1.50 -7.47 -8.03
N MET A 33 -1.88 -7.48 -9.31
CA MET A 33 -2.08 -6.27 -10.10
C MET A 33 -3.51 -6.20 -10.65
N ALA A 34 -4.04 -4.98 -10.78
CA ALA A 34 -5.31 -4.71 -11.42
C ALA A 34 -5.16 -3.49 -12.35
N PHE A 35 -5.74 -3.59 -13.54
CA PHE A 35 -5.76 -2.48 -14.50
C PHE A 35 -7.08 -1.73 -14.39
N ALA A 36 -7.00 -0.42 -14.18
CA ALA A 36 -8.15 0.47 -14.21
C ALA A 36 -8.02 1.41 -15.41
N VAL A 37 -9.02 1.43 -16.28
CA VAL A 37 -9.12 2.34 -17.43
C VAL A 37 -10.50 2.98 -17.40
N ALA A 38 -10.55 4.30 -17.52
CA ALA A 38 -11.78 5.07 -17.53
C ALA A 38 -11.77 6.07 -18.70
N GLY A 39 -12.92 6.24 -19.36
CA GLY A 39 -13.07 7.11 -20.53
C GLY A 39 -13.82 6.42 -21.68
N PRO A 40 -13.88 7.05 -22.86
CA PRO A 40 -14.57 6.51 -24.05
C PRO A 40 -13.73 5.41 -24.72
N VAL A 41 -13.56 4.29 -24.03
CA VAL A 41 -12.82 3.11 -24.50
C VAL A 41 -13.72 1.89 -24.53
N LYS A 42 -13.48 0.98 -25.47
CA LYS A 42 -14.14 -0.34 -25.47
C LYS A 42 -13.34 -1.30 -24.60
N HIS A 43 -14.03 -2.06 -23.77
CA HIS A 43 -13.40 -3.04 -22.87
C HIS A 43 -12.57 -4.08 -23.64
N GLU A 44 -13.09 -4.56 -24.77
CA GLU A 44 -12.44 -5.57 -25.61
C GLU A 44 -11.07 -5.11 -26.13
N ASP A 45 -10.99 -3.86 -26.60
CA ASP A 45 -9.74 -3.27 -27.11
C ASP A 45 -8.69 -3.17 -26.01
N VAL A 46 -9.11 -2.80 -24.78
CA VAL A 46 -8.24 -2.69 -23.61
C VAL A 46 -7.73 -4.08 -23.18
N VAL A 47 -8.59 -5.09 -23.16
CA VAL A 47 -8.21 -6.46 -22.80
C VAL A 47 -7.24 -7.04 -23.83
N ALA A 48 -7.49 -6.83 -25.13
CA ALA A 48 -6.59 -7.28 -26.19
C ALA A 48 -5.21 -6.63 -26.08
N LEU A 49 -5.15 -5.32 -25.83
CA LEU A 49 -3.89 -4.60 -25.62
C LEU A 49 -3.16 -5.09 -24.37
N ALA A 50 -3.86 -5.23 -23.24
CA ALA A 50 -3.29 -5.72 -21.99
C ALA A 50 -2.72 -7.14 -22.14
N ALA A 51 -3.44 -8.04 -22.80
CA ALA A 51 -2.98 -9.40 -23.08
C ALA A 51 -1.72 -9.39 -23.96
N SER A 52 -1.67 -8.54 -24.99
CA SER A 52 -0.52 -8.45 -25.90
C SER A 52 0.75 -7.91 -25.24
N THR A 53 0.62 -6.93 -24.35
CA THR A 53 1.78 -6.20 -23.77
C THR A 53 2.24 -6.81 -22.45
N LEU A 54 1.31 -7.33 -21.64
CA LEU A 54 1.57 -7.76 -20.26
C LEU A 54 1.35 -9.27 -20.05
N GLY A 55 1.08 -10.03 -21.12
CA GLY A 55 0.96 -11.49 -21.06
C GLY A 55 2.23 -12.23 -20.60
N GLY A 56 3.40 -11.57 -20.65
CA GLY A 56 4.67 -12.12 -20.16
C GLY A 56 4.94 -11.95 -18.67
N VAL A 57 4.05 -11.26 -17.93
CA VAL A 57 4.22 -11.04 -16.49
C VAL A 57 4.07 -12.37 -15.73
N LYS A 58 4.91 -12.60 -14.73
CA LYS A 58 4.80 -13.78 -13.86
C LYS A 58 3.42 -13.81 -13.19
N ALA A 59 2.71 -14.93 -13.35
CA ALA A 59 1.37 -15.09 -12.77
C ALA A 59 1.37 -14.77 -11.26
N GLY A 60 2.27 -15.40 -10.50
CA GLY A 60 2.36 -15.27 -9.04
C GLY A 60 1.09 -15.73 -8.32
N ALA A 61 1.22 -16.15 -7.07
CA ALA A 61 0.03 -16.34 -6.24
C ALA A 61 -0.50 -14.95 -5.82
N PRO A 62 -1.83 -14.74 -5.76
CA PRO A 62 -2.36 -13.57 -5.09
C PRO A 62 -1.81 -13.52 -3.66
N PRO A 63 -1.48 -12.34 -3.13
CA PRO A 63 -0.94 -12.23 -1.78
C PRO A 63 -1.93 -12.86 -0.79
N PRO A 64 -1.44 -13.62 0.20
CA PRO A 64 -2.31 -14.17 1.21
C PRO A 64 -3.07 -13.02 1.89
N ALA A 65 -4.38 -13.22 2.13
CA ALA A 65 -5.11 -12.32 3.01
C ALA A 65 -4.32 -12.19 4.31
N ALA A 66 -4.11 -10.95 4.79
CA ALA A 66 -3.25 -10.68 5.94
C ALA A 66 -3.50 -11.70 7.04
N ALA A 67 -2.48 -12.53 7.32
CA ALA A 67 -2.63 -13.73 8.16
C ALA A 67 -3.13 -13.41 9.58
N THR A 68 -2.93 -12.16 10.02
CA THR A 68 -3.41 -11.63 11.29
C THR A 68 -3.98 -10.23 11.10
N LYS A 69 -5.12 -9.96 11.75
CA LYS A 69 -5.71 -8.62 11.85
C LYS A 69 -4.69 -7.70 12.57
N PRO A 70 -4.37 -6.51 12.03
CA PRO A 70 -3.58 -5.53 12.76
C PRO A 70 -4.25 -5.17 14.10
N TYR A 71 -3.46 -5.11 15.16
CA TYR A 71 -3.96 -4.78 16.50
C TYR A 71 -3.97 -3.27 16.72
N PHE A 72 -5.12 -2.71 17.10
CA PHE A 72 -5.23 -1.33 17.53
C PHE A 72 -4.85 -1.23 19.02
N CYS A 73 -3.82 -0.46 19.33
CA CYS A 73 -3.38 -0.20 20.70
C CYS A 73 -3.68 1.26 21.04
N GLY A 74 -4.47 1.49 22.10
CA GLY A 74 -4.65 2.83 22.65
C GLY A 74 -3.35 3.31 23.28
N ALA A 75 -2.72 4.29 22.65
CA ALA A 75 -1.48 4.91 23.12
C ALA A 75 -1.47 6.38 22.73
N GLU A 76 -0.66 7.17 23.42
CA GLU A 76 -0.40 8.57 23.09
C GLU A 76 1.08 8.78 22.76
N LEU A 77 1.33 9.66 21.81
CA LEU A 77 2.67 10.15 21.50
C LEU A 77 2.58 11.67 21.41
N ILE A 78 3.24 12.35 22.34
CA ILE A 78 3.23 13.80 22.43
C ILE A 78 4.62 14.30 22.07
N TYR A 79 4.71 15.01 20.95
CA TYR A 79 5.91 15.72 20.54
C TYR A 79 5.68 17.22 20.71
N ARG A 80 6.20 17.78 21.80
CA ARG A 80 6.10 19.21 22.09
C ARG A 80 7.25 19.97 21.44
N ASN A 81 6.93 20.95 20.60
CA ASN A 81 7.89 21.89 20.03
C ASN A 81 7.30 23.30 20.04
N ASP A 82 7.69 24.11 21.03
CA ASP A 82 7.17 25.47 21.21
C ASP A 82 7.75 26.46 20.18
N GLU A 83 8.78 26.07 19.41
CA GLU A 83 9.38 26.88 18.34
C GLU A 83 8.63 26.73 17.00
N MET A 84 7.70 25.77 16.91
CA MET A 84 6.95 25.46 15.67
C MET A 84 5.88 26.51 15.32
N GLY A 85 5.75 27.57 16.13
CA GLY A 85 4.79 28.65 15.95
C GLY A 85 3.55 28.52 16.85
N PRO A 86 2.49 29.30 16.60
CA PRO A 86 1.36 29.43 17.51
C PRO A 86 0.35 28.27 17.43
N THR A 87 0.58 27.26 16.58
CA THR A 87 -0.40 26.22 16.24
C THR A 87 0.01 24.86 16.76
N ALA A 88 -0.95 24.13 17.32
CA ALA A 88 -0.80 22.71 17.67
C ALA A 88 -1.51 21.81 16.64
N TYR A 89 -0.88 20.70 16.27
CA TYR A 89 -1.44 19.68 15.39
C TYR A 89 -1.72 18.42 16.20
N ILE A 90 -2.98 18.00 16.23
CA ILE A 90 -3.43 16.87 17.05
C ILE A 90 -4.27 15.95 16.18
N SER A 91 -4.06 14.64 16.33
CA SER A 91 -4.89 13.60 15.73
C SER A 91 -5.26 12.58 16.80
N VAL A 92 -6.54 12.23 16.87
CA VAL A 92 -7.09 11.23 17.79
C VAL A 92 -7.95 10.27 16.97
N GLY A 93 -7.89 8.98 17.28
CA GLY A 93 -8.63 7.95 16.57
C GLY A 93 -8.99 6.78 17.47
N TRP A 94 -9.94 5.98 16.99
CA TRP A 94 -10.40 4.74 17.61
C TRP A 94 -10.27 3.59 16.62
N GLU A 95 -10.40 2.36 17.11
CA GLU A 95 -10.45 1.19 16.25
C GLU A 95 -11.69 1.25 15.34
N GLY A 96 -11.46 1.30 14.03
CA GLY A 96 -12.51 1.21 13.01
C GLY A 96 -12.77 -0.22 12.57
N VAL A 97 -13.62 -0.36 11.54
CA VAL A 97 -13.96 -1.66 10.95
C VAL A 97 -13.20 -1.91 9.63
N PRO A 98 -12.96 -3.18 9.24
CA PRO A 98 -12.37 -3.50 7.94
C PRO A 98 -13.26 -3.07 6.77
N TRP A 99 -12.68 -2.90 5.58
CA TRP A 99 -13.40 -2.46 4.37
C TRP A 99 -14.56 -3.36 3.92
N LYS A 100 -14.55 -4.65 4.29
CA LYS A 100 -15.65 -5.60 4.01
C LYS A 100 -16.73 -5.61 5.08
N SER A 101 -16.60 -4.81 6.14
CA SER A 101 -17.58 -4.77 7.23
C SER A 101 -18.89 -4.17 6.72
N PRO A 102 -20.06 -4.70 7.12
CA PRO A 102 -21.34 -4.03 6.85
C PRO A 102 -21.42 -2.64 7.50
N ASP A 103 -20.66 -2.40 8.57
CA ASP A 103 -20.61 -1.12 9.30
C ASP A 103 -19.62 -0.10 8.70
N ALA A 104 -19.06 -0.38 7.51
CA ALA A 104 -18.09 0.52 6.87
C ALA A 104 -18.74 1.74 6.18
N VAL A 105 -20.08 1.76 6.07
CA VAL A 105 -20.94 2.80 5.50
C VAL A 105 -22.08 3.12 6.45
#